data_AF-A0A929ZGP3-F1
#
_entry.id   AF-A0A929ZGP3-F1
#
_cell.length_a   1.000
_cell.length_b   1.000
_cell.length_c   1.000
_cell.angle_alpha   90.00
_cell.angle_beta   90.00
_cell.angle_gamma   90.00
#
_symmetry.space_group_name_H-M   'P 1'
#
loop_
_entity.id
_entity.type
_entity.pdbx_description
1 polymer ?
#
loop_
_entity_poly.entity_id
_entity_poly.type
_entity_poly.pdbx_seq_one_letter_code
_entity_poly.pdbx_strand_id
1 'polypeptide(L)'
;MAEKQTILGRIAQLAKANINALLDKAEDPQKMIDQLIRDYTNSIIEAENAIAQTLGNLRMAERDYEEDVKAAADWGQKAAAASAKADSLRAAGDEAGADKWDNLAKVALGKQIQFENEIKTEEPAL
;
A
#
# COMPACT_ATOMS: atom_id res chain seq x y z
N MET A 1 -2.30 14.68 32.90
CA MET A 1 -2.57 13.84 31.71
C MET A 1 -1.64 14.31 30.61
N ALA A 2 -0.63 13.53 30.25
CA ALA A 2 0.24 13.88 29.14
C ALA A 2 -0.53 13.62 27.84
N GLU A 3 -1.02 14.67 27.18
CA GLU A 3 -1.58 14.54 25.83
C GLU A 3 -0.53 13.87 24.94
N LYS A 4 -0.94 12.84 24.20
CA LYS A 4 -0.10 12.22 23.17
C LYS A 4 0.21 13.28 22.13
N GLN A 5 1.33 13.98 22.29
CA GLN A 5 1.77 14.96 21.32
C GLN A 5 2.03 14.24 20.01
N THR A 6 1.25 14.62 19.00
CA THR A 6 1.48 14.24 17.61
C THR A 6 2.89 14.68 17.21
N ILE A 7 3.47 14.06 16.18
CA ILE A 7 4.78 14.45 15.66
C ILE A 7 4.79 15.95 15.33
N LEU A 8 3.70 16.45 14.76
CA LEU A 8 3.45 17.87 14.52
C LEU A 8 3.48 18.70 15.82
N GLY A 9 2.86 18.23 16.89
CA GLY A 9 2.88 18.89 18.20
C GLY A 9 4.28 19.00 18.83
N ARG A 10 5.13 17.97 18.64
CA ARG A 10 6.52 18.00 19.12
C ARG A 10 7.39 18.97 18.30
N ILE A 11 7.20 18.99 16.98
CA ILE A 11 7.88 19.93 16.07
C ILE A 11 7.49 21.37 16.44
N ALA A 12 6.20 21.64 16.68
CA ALA A 12 5.71 22.95 17.08
C ALA A 12 6.27 23.40 18.44
N GLN A 13 6.44 22.48 19.40
CA GLN A 13 6.99 22.81 20.71
C GLN A 13 8.50 23.12 20.66
N LEU A 14 9.26 22.37 19.85
CA LEU A 14 10.69 22.66 19.60
C LEU A 14 10.89 23.99 18.87
N ALA A 15 10.03 24.30 17.90
CA ALA A 15 9.99 25.59 17.22
C ALA A 15 9.78 26.74 18.23
N LYS A 16 8.78 26.62 19.11
CA LYS A 16 8.43 27.65 20.11
C LYS A 16 9.56 27.96 21.09
N ALA A 17 10.34 26.96 21.50
CA ALA A 17 11.49 27.16 22.38
C ALA A 17 12.63 27.95 21.71
N ASN A 18 12.87 27.72 20.41
CA ASN A 18 13.86 28.48 19.64
C ASN A 18 13.40 29.92 19.32
N ILE A 19 12.09 30.13 19.13
CA ILE A 19 11.52 31.46 18.85
C ILE A 19 11.79 32.44 19.98
N ASN A 20 11.62 32.04 21.25
CA ASN A 20 11.89 32.92 22.38
C ASN A 20 13.36 33.39 22.44
N ALA A 21 14.32 32.50 22.17
CA ALA A 21 15.74 32.84 22.15
C ALA A 21 16.14 33.74 20.97
N LEU A 22 15.42 33.65 19.84
CA LEU A 22 15.61 34.51 18.68
C LEU A 22 14.96 35.89 18.88
N LEU A 23 13.81 35.96 19.58
CA LEU A 23 13.12 37.22 19.90
C LEU A 23 13.96 38.15 20.76
N ASP A 24 14.67 37.62 21.75
CA ASP A 24 15.54 38.40 22.62
C ASP A 24 16.71 39.08 21.87
N LYS A 25 16.98 38.68 20.62
CA LYS A 25 18.08 39.18 19.78
C LYS A 25 17.62 39.91 18.52
N ALA A 26 16.32 39.98 18.26
CA ALA A 26 15.81 40.55 17.02
C ALA A 26 15.56 42.06 17.12
N GLU A 27 16.00 42.78 16.09
CA GLU A 27 15.83 44.23 15.99
C GLU A 27 14.36 44.63 15.69
N ASP A 28 13.62 43.76 14.97
CA ASP A 28 12.16 43.85 14.78
C ASP A 28 11.51 42.47 14.98
N PRO A 29 11.06 42.16 16.20
CA PRO A 29 10.49 40.85 16.53
C PRO A 29 9.13 40.58 15.88
N GLN A 30 8.34 41.61 15.55
CA GLN A 30 7.06 41.41 14.86
C GLN A 30 7.30 40.90 13.43
N LYS A 31 8.19 41.57 12.69
CA LYS A 31 8.54 41.15 11.32
C LYS A 31 9.15 39.75 11.29
N MET A 32 9.94 39.39 12.29
CA MET A 32 10.52 38.06 12.41
C MET A 32 9.47 36.97 12.66
N ILE A 33 8.49 37.21 13.54
CA ILE A 33 7.36 36.29 13.76
C ILE A 33 6.53 36.13 12.49
N ASP A 34 6.23 37.23 11.78
CA ASP A 34 5.47 37.18 10.54
C ASP A 34 6.18 36.32 9.47
N GLN A 35 7.51 36.40 9.40
CA GLN A 35 8.30 35.56 8.50
C GLN A 35 8.27 34.08 8.93
N LEU A 36 8.43 33.79 10.23
CA LEU A 36 8.34 32.42 10.76
C LEU A 36 6.98 31.78 10.49
N ILE A 37 5.89 32.53 10.64
CA ILE A 37 4.53 32.05 10.33
C ILE A 37 4.45 31.65 8.86
N ARG A 38 4.98 32.47 7.94
CA ARG A 38 5.01 32.16 6.50
C ARG A 38 5.85 30.91 6.21
N ASP A 39 7.04 30.82 6.78
CA ASP A 39 7.95 29.69 6.56
C ASP A 39 7.36 28.37 7.07
N TYR A 40 6.73 28.38 8.26
CA TYR A 40 6.03 27.20 8.77
C TYR A 40 4.78 26.87 7.99
N THR A 41 4.02 27.86 7.52
CA THR A 41 2.87 27.62 6.63
C THR A 41 3.31 26.90 5.35
N ASN A 42 4.40 27.36 4.74
CA ASN A 42 4.98 26.71 3.56
C ASN A 42 5.47 25.28 3.87
N SER A 43 6.13 25.09 5.01
CA SER A 43 6.60 23.76 5.46
C SER A 43 5.44 22.78 5.69
N ILE A 44 4.31 23.27 6.22
CA ILE A 44 3.09 22.47 6.38
C ILE A 44 2.55 22.04 5.03
N ILE A 45 2.45 22.97 4.06
CA ILE A 45 1.98 22.65 2.71
C ILE A 45 2.89 21.60 2.03
N GLU A 46 4.21 21.73 2.20
CA GLU A 46 5.17 20.73 1.69
C GLU A 46 4.96 19.36 2.32
N ALA A 47 4.79 19.30 3.65
CA ALA A 47 4.51 18.06 4.35
C ALA A 47 3.17 17.43 3.94
N GLU A 48 2.11 18.23 3.76
CA GLU A 48 0.81 17.78 3.28
C GLU A 48 0.92 17.17 1.87
N ASN A 49 1.66 17.81 0.97
CA ASN A 49 1.90 17.29 -0.37
C ASN A 49 2.67 15.95 -0.35
N ALA A 50 3.70 15.84 0.49
CA ALA A 50 4.44 14.59 0.66
C ALA A 50 3.54 13.46 1.18
N ILE A 51 2.70 13.74 2.19
CA ILE A 51 1.72 12.79 2.72
C ILE A 51 0.71 12.40 1.65
N ALA A 52 0.19 13.35 0.88
CA ALA A 52 -0.76 13.07 -0.20
C ALA A 52 -0.16 12.14 -1.26
N GLN A 53 1.12 12.34 -1.61
CA GLN A 53 1.84 11.46 -2.53
C GLN A 53 2.01 10.05 -1.95
N THR A 54 2.47 9.93 -0.70
CA THR A 54 2.62 8.63 -0.04
C THR A 54 1.29 7.89 0.09
N LEU A 55 0.21 8.61 0.45
CA LEU A 55 -1.14 8.04 0.53
C LEU A 55 -1.66 7.60 -0.85
N GLY A 56 -1.34 8.36 -1.90
CA GLY A 56 -1.65 7.97 -3.27
C GLY A 56 -0.97 6.66 -3.66
N ASN A 57 0.33 6.53 -3.36
CA ASN A 57 1.09 5.31 -3.59
C ASN A 57 0.54 4.12 -2.79
N LEU A 58 0.22 4.33 -1.52
CA LEU A 58 -0.40 3.32 -0.66
C LEU A 58 -1.71 2.80 -1.27
N ARG A 59 -2.60 3.70 -1.69
CA ARG A 59 -3.87 3.32 -2.32
C ARG A 59 -3.72 2.62 -3.66
N MET A 60 -2.62 2.85 -4.39
CA MET A 60 -2.32 2.10 -5.60
C MET A 60 -1.90 0.67 -5.24
N ALA A 61 -0.95 0.52 -4.31
CA ALA A 61 -0.51 -0.78 -3.83
C ALA A 61 -1.63 -1.61 -3.20
N GLU A 62 -2.52 -1.00 -2.41
CA GLU A 62 -3.71 -1.67 -1.87
C GLU A 62 -4.64 -2.20 -2.97
N ARG A 63 -4.81 -1.44 -4.06
CA ARG A 63 -5.63 -1.89 -5.20
C ARG A 63 -4.97 -3.02 -5.96
N ASP A 64 -3.67 -2.93 -6.22
CA ASP A 64 -2.90 -3.97 -6.90
C ASP A 64 -2.98 -5.29 -6.11
N TYR A 65 -2.77 -5.22 -4.78
CA TYR A 65 -2.94 -6.34 -3.87
C TYR A 65 -4.36 -6.95 -3.93
N GLU A 66 -5.41 -6.12 -3.90
CA GLU A 66 -6.79 -6.61 -4.01
C GLU A 66 -7.08 -7.28 -5.35
N GLU A 67 -6.48 -6.80 -6.44
CA GLU A 67 -6.59 -7.39 -7.77
C GLU A 67 -5.90 -8.76 -7.82
N ASP A 68 -4.71 -8.88 -7.24
CA ASP A 68 -3.97 -10.15 -7.17
C ASP A 68 -4.69 -11.18 -6.32
N VAL A 69 -5.27 -10.78 -5.17
CA VAL A 69 -6.11 -11.66 -4.34
C VAL A 69 -7.29 -12.23 -5.15
N LYS A 70 -7.98 -11.37 -5.91
CA LYS A 70 -9.09 -11.81 -6.78
C LYS A 70 -8.58 -12.72 -7.89
N ALA A 71 -7.46 -12.38 -8.52
CA ALA A 71 -6.87 -13.16 -9.60
C ALA A 71 -6.44 -14.57 -9.11
N ALA A 72 -5.80 -14.67 -7.95
CA ALA A 72 -5.45 -15.93 -7.32
C ALA A 72 -6.68 -16.81 -7.10
N ALA A 73 -7.74 -16.25 -6.52
CA ALA A 73 -9.00 -16.96 -6.29
C ALA A 73 -9.65 -17.44 -7.60
N ASP A 74 -9.72 -16.57 -8.61
CA ASP A 74 -10.29 -16.89 -9.92
C ASP A 74 -9.51 -18.01 -10.64
N TRP A 75 -8.18 -17.96 -10.60
CA TRP A 75 -7.33 -19.01 -11.17
C TRP A 75 -7.46 -20.33 -10.42
N GLY A 76 -7.60 -20.29 -9.09
CA GLY A 76 -7.89 -21.48 -8.28
C GLY A 76 -9.23 -22.12 -8.62
N GLN A 77 -10.28 -21.32 -8.83
CA GLN A 77 -11.58 -21.84 -9.29
C GLN A 77 -11.49 -22.47 -10.68
N LYS A 78 -10.77 -21.84 -11.62
CA LYS A 78 -10.52 -22.39 -12.96
C LYS A 78 -9.74 -23.69 -12.91
N ALA A 79 -8.73 -23.78 -12.04
CA ALA A 79 -7.97 -25.01 -11.82
C ALA A 79 -8.86 -26.14 -11.30
N ALA A 80 -9.68 -25.87 -10.28
CA ALA A 80 -10.60 -26.85 -9.71
C ALA A 80 -11.62 -27.34 -10.75
N ALA A 81 -12.20 -26.42 -11.53
CA ALA A 81 -13.15 -26.75 -12.60
C ALA A 81 -12.51 -27.60 -13.70
N ALA A 82 -11.27 -27.24 -14.12
CA ALA A 82 -10.53 -28.01 -15.12
C ALA A 82 -10.18 -29.41 -14.62
N SER A 83 -9.75 -29.55 -13.36
CA SER A 83 -9.47 -30.84 -12.73
C SER A 83 -10.72 -31.72 -12.67
N ALA A 84 -11.85 -31.16 -12.21
CA ALA A 84 -13.12 -31.89 -12.17
C ALA A 84 -13.57 -32.34 -13.57
N LYS A 85 -13.33 -31.50 -14.59
CA LYS A 85 -13.62 -31.86 -15.97
C LYS A 85 -12.73 -33.00 -16.46
N ALA A 86 -11.44 -32.97 -16.15
CA ALA A 86 -10.51 -34.05 -16.48
C ALA A 86 -10.95 -35.38 -15.85
N ASP A 87 -11.33 -35.37 -14.57
CA ASP A 87 -11.82 -36.56 -13.87
C ASP A 87 -13.08 -37.13 -14.53
N SER A 88 -14.02 -36.27 -14.93
CA SER A 88 -15.23 -36.70 -15.64
C SER A 88 -14.93 -37.36 -17.00
N LEU A 89 -13.95 -36.85 -17.74
CA LEU A 89 -13.56 -37.40 -19.05
C LEU A 89 -12.84 -38.74 -18.88
N ARG A 90 -11.97 -38.84 -17.86
CA ARG A 90 -11.28 -40.09 -17.52
C ARG A 90 -12.28 -41.18 -17.11
N ALA A 91 -13.29 -40.82 -16.32
CA ALA A 91 -14.38 -41.74 -15.95
C ALA A 91 -15.23 -42.17 -17.17
N ALA A 92 -15.34 -41.32 -18.19
CA ALA A 92 -16.02 -41.63 -19.45
C ALA A 92 -15.14 -42.41 -20.46
N GLY A 93 -13.87 -42.71 -20.11
CA GLY A 93 -12.92 -43.42 -20.97
C GLY A 93 -12.19 -42.56 -21.99
N ASP A 94 -12.31 -41.23 -21.94
CA ASP A 94 -11.58 -40.28 -22.78
C ASP A 94 -10.31 -39.79 -22.08
N GLU A 95 -9.25 -40.61 -22.11
CA GLU A 95 -7.96 -40.29 -21.51
C GLU A 95 -7.30 -39.07 -22.18
N ALA A 96 -7.35 -38.99 -23.51
CA ALA A 96 -6.75 -37.89 -24.26
C ALA A 96 -7.45 -36.55 -23.98
N GLY A 97 -8.77 -36.56 -23.76
CA GLY A 97 -9.51 -35.40 -23.29
C GLY A 97 -9.15 -35.03 -21.86
N ALA A 98 -9.06 -36.02 -20.96
CA ALA A 98 -8.67 -35.80 -19.57
C ALA A 98 -7.28 -35.12 -19.46
N ASP A 99 -6.28 -35.60 -20.21
CA ASP A 99 -4.93 -35.04 -20.21
C ASP A 99 -4.90 -33.56 -20.62
N LYS A 100 -5.74 -33.16 -21.58
CA LYS A 100 -5.85 -31.75 -21.99
C LYS A 100 -6.34 -30.87 -20.84
N TRP A 101 -7.37 -31.33 -20.12
CA TRP A 101 -7.92 -30.59 -18.99
C TRP A 101 -7.00 -30.59 -17.77
N ASP A 102 -6.26 -31.68 -17.53
CA ASP A 102 -5.21 -31.72 -16.51
C ASP A 102 -4.10 -30.70 -16.80
N ASN A 103 -3.70 -30.56 -18.07
CA ASN A 103 -2.71 -29.55 -18.46
C ASN A 103 -3.25 -28.12 -18.27
N LEU A 104 -4.54 -27.87 -18.55
CA LEU A 104 -5.17 -26.60 -18.23
C LEU A 104 -5.22 -26.33 -16.72
N ALA A 105 -5.52 -27.35 -15.91
CA ALA A 105 -5.52 -27.24 -14.45
C ALA A 105 -4.12 -26.88 -13.93
N LYS A 106 -3.06 -27.51 -14.45
CA LYS A 106 -1.66 -27.17 -14.10
C LYS A 106 -1.30 -25.73 -14.45
N VAL A 107 -1.69 -25.25 -15.62
CA VAL A 107 -1.45 -23.85 -16.02
C VAL A 107 -2.20 -22.89 -15.11
N ALA A 108 -3.46 -23.20 -14.79
CA ALA A 108 -4.27 -22.38 -13.88
C ALA A 108 -3.69 -22.35 -12.45
N LEU A 109 -3.24 -23.49 -11.92
CA LEU A 109 -2.54 -23.57 -10.64
C LEU A 109 -1.23 -22.79 -10.65
N GLY A 110 -0.46 -22.87 -11.75
CA GLY A 110 0.76 -22.08 -11.90
C GLY A 110 0.49 -20.58 -11.79
N LYS A 111 -0.60 -20.11 -12.40
CA LYS A 111 -1.03 -18.70 -12.27
C LYS A 111 -1.55 -18.36 -10.88
N GLN A 112 -2.34 -19.23 -10.26
CA GLN A 112 -2.76 -19.03 -8.87
C GLN A 112 -1.55 -18.85 -7.95
N ILE A 113 -0.55 -19.75 -8.04
CA ILE A 113 0.67 -19.69 -7.23
C ILE A 113 1.46 -18.42 -7.52
N GLN A 114 1.50 -17.96 -8.78
CA GLN A 114 2.14 -16.71 -9.13
C GLN A 114 1.51 -15.54 -8.37
N PHE A 115 0.19 -15.36 -8.49
CA PHE A 115 -0.52 -14.29 -7.77
C PHE A 115 -0.41 -14.45 -6.24
N GLU A 116 -0.46 -15.68 -5.71
CA GLU A 116 -0.21 -15.93 -4.28
C GLU A 116 1.20 -15.54 -3.83
N ASN A 117 2.20 -15.63 -4.70
CA ASN A 117 3.54 -15.17 -4.40
C ASN A 117 3.64 -13.64 -4.49
N GLU A 118 2.99 -13.01 -5.48
CA GLU A 118 2.88 -11.56 -5.61
C GLU A 118 2.24 -10.95 -4.34
N ILE A 119 1.09 -11.49 -3.92
CA ILE A 119 0.43 -11.18 -2.63
C ILE A 119 1.40 -11.28 -1.46
N LYS A 120 2.13 -12.40 -1.30
CA LYS A 120 3.09 -12.58 -0.19
C LYS A 120 4.27 -11.61 -0.24
N THR A 121 4.71 -11.22 -1.43
CA THR A 121 5.80 -10.25 -1.60
C THR A 121 5.34 -8.82 -1.36
N GLU A 122 4.05 -8.54 -1.56
CA GLU A 122 3.41 -7.27 -1.25
C GLU A 122 2.93 -7.20 0.22
N GLU A 123 2.78 -8.36 0.88
CA GLU A 123 2.37 -8.48 2.27
C GLU A 123 3.33 -7.95 3.36
N PRO A 124 4.60 -7.54 3.10
CA PRO A 124 5.43 -6.90 4.13
C PRO A 124 5.81 -5.46 3.76
N ALA A 125 4.88 -4.51 3.91
CA ALA A 125 5.12 -3.08 4.17
C ALA A 125 3.83 -2.26 4.46
N LEU A 126 2.75 -2.89 4.95
CA LEU A 126 1.62 -2.21 5.59
C LEU A 126 1.82 -2.13 7.11
#